data_AF-A0A2E4LRZ3-F1
#
_entry.id   AF-A0A2E4LRZ3-F1
#
_cell.length_a   1.000
_cell.length_b   1.000
_cell.length_c   1.000
_cell.angle_alpha   90.00
_cell.angle_beta   90.00
_cell.angle_gamma   90.00
#
_symmetry.space_group_name_H-M   'P 1'
#
loop_
_entity.id
_entity.type
_entity.pdbx_description
1 polymer ?
#
loop_
_entity_poly.entity_id
_entity_poly.type
_entity_poly.pdbx_seq_one_letter_code
_entity_poly.pdbx_strand_id
1 'polypeptide(L)'
;DVTSNDLAVVSLQPISADLHYRGFSTVSRKDFSSPHLPDYYNITTGQKWRDLTGTYTRYGDVLPLLLESDSKYVIMNAGDEISLEFIAADLPDLPENWRRDYLFYNDGWLKDGDFNTAHGQTVEPLPFHGMTAYPYGPDDAYHENKDFKDYMSTYNTRQIKTETFKQFLRQTSK
;
A
#
# COMPACT_ATOMS: atom_id res chain seq x y z
N ASP A 1 -13.75 24.47 20.59
CA ASP A 1 -13.31 24.94 19.26
C ASP A 1 -11.81 25.16 19.27
N VAL A 2 -11.09 24.42 18.43
CA VAL A 2 -9.65 24.65 18.19
C VAL A 2 -9.58 25.80 17.20
N THR A 3 -9.07 26.95 17.62
CA THR A 3 -8.84 28.08 16.69
C THR A 3 -7.53 27.85 15.95
N SER A 4 -7.31 28.46 14.78
CA SER A 4 -6.10 28.23 13.96
C SER A 4 -4.78 28.60 14.68
N ASN A 5 -4.85 29.29 15.82
CA ASN A 5 -3.69 29.67 16.63
C ASN A 5 -3.25 28.57 17.62
N ASP A 6 -4.06 27.51 17.81
CA ASP A 6 -3.80 26.42 18.74
C ASP A 6 -3.30 25.13 18.04
N LEU A 7 -3.03 25.22 16.72
CA LEU A 7 -2.58 24.11 15.88
C LEU A 7 -1.48 24.57 14.93
N ALA A 8 -0.34 23.90 14.98
CA ALA A 8 0.74 24.05 14.01
C ALA A 8 0.88 22.74 13.24
N VAL A 9 0.89 22.82 11.90
CA VAL A 9 1.04 21.67 11.01
C VAL A 9 2.39 21.77 10.31
N VAL A 10 3.16 20.68 10.37
CA VAL A 10 4.42 20.53 9.65
C VAL A 10 4.33 19.25 8.84
N SER A 11 4.53 19.35 7.53
CA SER A 11 4.59 18.20 6.64
C SER A 11 6.03 17.76 6.48
N LEU A 12 6.29 16.47 6.67
CA LEU A 12 7.57 15.84 6.34
C LEU A 12 7.41 14.97 5.11
N GLN A 13 8.41 15.00 4.25
CA GLN A 13 8.56 14.00 3.19
C GLN A 13 9.38 12.82 3.71
N PRO A 14 9.07 11.58 3.32
CA PRO A 14 9.93 10.46 3.65
C PRO A 14 11.30 10.63 2.99
N ILE A 15 12.34 10.15 3.67
CA ILE A 15 13.71 10.13 3.14
C ILE A 15 14.16 8.74 2.71
N SER A 16 13.38 7.71 3.07
CA SER A 16 13.57 6.33 2.68
C SER A 16 12.21 5.67 2.57
N ALA A 17 12.05 4.79 1.58
CA ALA A 17 10.89 3.94 1.44
C ALA A 17 11.30 2.58 0.84
N ASP A 18 11.26 1.54 1.66
CA ASP A 18 11.64 0.18 1.25
C ASP A 18 10.42 -0.73 1.23
N LEU A 19 10.05 -1.19 0.03
CA LEU A 19 9.00 -2.20 -0.15
C LEU A 19 9.61 -3.60 0.00
N HIS A 20 9.08 -4.41 0.90
CA HIS A 20 9.52 -5.79 1.08
C HIS A 20 8.38 -6.72 1.48
N TYR A 21 8.63 -8.02 1.40
CA TYR A 21 7.74 -9.02 1.99
C TYR A 21 7.98 -9.07 3.50
N ARG A 22 6.99 -8.63 4.29
CA ARG A 22 7.02 -8.80 5.75
C ARG A 22 6.28 -10.05 6.19
N GLY A 23 5.17 -10.36 5.53
CA GLY A 23 4.21 -11.37 5.98
C GLY A 23 3.08 -10.73 6.81
N PHE A 24 2.50 -11.51 7.71
CA PHE A 24 1.22 -11.18 8.34
C PHE A 24 1.34 -11.11 9.84
N SER A 25 0.97 -9.97 10.41
CA SER A 25 0.87 -9.80 11.86
C SER A 25 -0.07 -10.85 12.46
N THR A 26 0.33 -11.40 13.60
CA THR A 26 -0.63 -12.08 14.46
C THR A 26 -1.65 -11.04 14.96
N VAL A 27 -2.91 -11.45 15.06
CA VAL A 27 -4.01 -10.53 15.39
C VAL A 27 -4.70 -11.05 16.63
N SER A 28 -4.85 -10.16 17.60
CA SER A 28 -5.65 -10.39 18.81
C SER A 28 -6.90 -9.50 18.80
N ARG A 29 -7.89 -9.85 19.61
CA ARG A 29 -9.02 -8.99 19.94
C ARG A 29 -9.57 -9.43 21.29
N LYS A 30 -10.10 -8.48 22.07
CA LYS A 30 -10.65 -8.77 23.40
C LYS A 30 -11.87 -9.70 23.34
N ASP A 31 -12.78 -9.45 22.40
CA ASP A 31 -13.98 -10.24 22.13
C ASP A 31 -14.40 -10.08 20.65
N PHE A 32 -15.50 -10.71 20.24
CA PHE A 32 -15.94 -10.71 18.83
C PHE A 32 -16.31 -9.32 18.29
N SER A 33 -16.71 -8.39 19.15
CA SER A 33 -17.14 -7.04 18.79
C SER A 33 -16.00 -6.02 18.86
N SER A 34 -14.83 -6.41 19.36
CA SER A 34 -13.66 -5.55 19.49
C SER A 34 -12.86 -5.48 18.19
N PRO A 35 -12.21 -4.34 17.89
CA PRO A 35 -11.29 -4.23 16.77
C PRO A 35 -10.16 -5.25 16.82
N HIS A 36 -9.67 -5.63 15.65
CA HIS A 36 -8.46 -6.41 15.50
C HIS A 36 -7.23 -5.58 15.88
N LEU A 37 -6.39 -6.11 16.77
CA LEU A 37 -5.14 -5.52 17.22
C LEU A 37 -3.97 -6.34 16.64
N PRO A 38 -3.30 -5.84 15.58
CA PRO A 38 -2.14 -6.51 15.00
C PRO A 38 -0.91 -6.34 15.90
N ASP A 39 -0.17 -7.42 16.13
CA ASP A 39 1.18 -7.37 16.71
C ASP A 39 2.20 -7.14 15.59
N TYR A 40 2.84 -5.97 15.60
CA TYR A 40 3.80 -5.60 14.57
C TYR A 40 5.08 -6.44 14.62
N TYR A 41 5.49 -6.96 15.77
CA TYR A 41 6.75 -7.70 15.90
C TYR A 41 6.58 -9.21 15.79
N ASN A 42 5.34 -9.71 15.91
CA ASN A 42 5.03 -11.12 15.80
C ASN A 42 4.29 -11.42 14.49
N ILE A 43 5.01 -12.02 13.54
CA ILE A 43 4.54 -12.30 12.19
C ILE A 43 4.50 -13.80 11.86
N THR A 44 3.66 -14.11 10.88
CA THR A 44 3.64 -15.40 10.17
C THR A 44 3.91 -15.13 8.69
N THR A 45 4.69 -16.00 8.05
CA THR A 45 5.02 -15.90 6.62
C THR A 45 4.41 -17.06 5.85
N GLY A 46 4.34 -16.95 4.53
CA GLY A 46 3.86 -18.00 3.63
C GLY A 46 2.54 -17.64 2.96
N GLN A 47 1.97 -18.55 2.18
CA GLN A 47 0.74 -18.25 1.48
C GLN A 47 -0.46 -18.26 2.43
N LYS A 48 -1.26 -17.19 2.44
CA LYS A 48 -2.55 -17.13 3.18
C LYS A 48 -3.77 -17.07 2.27
N TRP A 49 -3.74 -16.18 1.28
CA TRP A 49 -4.86 -15.93 0.39
C TRP A 49 -4.51 -16.25 -1.05
N ARG A 50 -5.52 -16.29 -1.91
CA ARG A 50 -5.30 -16.32 -3.36
C ARG A 50 -4.96 -14.91 -3.81
N ASP A 51 -3.69 -14.66 -4.09
CA ASP A 51 -3.24 -13.36 -4.57
C ASP A 51 -3.90 -12.97 -5.90
N LEU A 52 -4.15 -11.67 -6.08
CA LEU A 52 -4.54 -11.11 -7.37
C LEU A 52 -3.34 -11.24 -8.32
N THR A 53 -3.58 -11.74 -9.52
CA THR A 53 -2.51 -12.00 -10.49
C THR A 53 -2.12 -10.75 -11.26
N GLY A 54 -0.89 -10.72 -11.78
CA GLY A 54 -0.40 -9.63 -12.62
C GLY A 54 0.99 -9.16 -12.20
N THR A 55 1.31 -7.94 -12.59
CA THR A 55 2.65 -7.37 -12.42
C THR A 55 2.66 -6.35 -11.28
N TYR A 56 3.38 -6.67 -10.21
CA TYR A 56 3.48 -5.89 -8.99
C TYR A 56 4.82 -5.15 -8.93
N THR A 57 4.88 -4.13 -8.07
CA THR A 57 6.12 -3.40 -7.82
C THR A 57 7.18 -4.33 -7.23
N ARG A 58 8.41 -4.22 -7.74
CA ARG A 58 9.60 -4.93 -7.26
C ARG A 58 9.90 -4.52 -5.82
N TYR A 59 10.48 -5.42 -5.04
CA TYR A 59 10.99 -5.08 -3.72
C TYR A 59 12.22 -4.16 -3.80
N GLY A 60 12.46 -3.43 -2.72
CA GLY A 60 13.52 -2.44 -2.56
C GLY A 60 13.00 -1.02 -2.54
N ASP A 61 13.88 -0.08 -2.90
CA ASP A 61 13.59 1.36 -2.91
C ASP A 61 12.44 1.72 -3.86
N VAL A 62 11.42 2.33 -3.26
CA VAL A 62 10.21 2.86 -3.92
C VAL A 62 9.97 4.33 -3.59
N LEU A 63 10.93 5.02 -2.94
CA LEU A 63 10.78 6.41 -2.52
C LEU A 63 10.31 7.33 -3.66
N PRO A 64 10.86 7.25 -4.90
CA PRO A 64 10.42 8.13 -5.98
C PRO A 64 8.94 7.99 -6.36
N LEU A 65 8.29 6.86 -6.01
CA LEU A 65 6.86 6.64 -6.28
C LEU A 65 5.95 7.22 -5.18
N LEU A 66 6.50 7.68 -4.06
CA LEU A 66 5.74 8.15 -2.89
C LEU A 66 5.85 9.66 -2.68
N LEU A 67 6.61 10.37 -3.52
CA LEU A 67 6.81 11.81 -3.40
C LEU A 67 5.64 12.63 -3.96
N GLU A 68 4.89 12.07 -4.91
CA GLU A 68 3.82 12.75 -5.62
C GLU A 68 2.64 11.81 -5.91
N SER A 69 1.42 12.35 -5.91
CA SER A 69 0.20 11.63 -6.26
C SER A 69 -0.04 11.59 -7.78
N ASP A 70 0.95 11.17 -8.56
CA ASP A 70 0.95 11.28 -10.03
C ASP A 70 0.38 10.04 -10.77
N SER A 71 -0.38 9.21 -10.06
CA SER A 71 -0.93 7.91 -10.51
C SER A 71 0.11 6.82 -10.78
N LYS A 72 1.38 7.01 -10.41
CA LYS A 72 2.34 5.91 -10.31
C LYS A 72 2.26 5.31 -8.91
N TYR A 73 2.20 3.98 -8.82
CA TYR A 73 1.87 3.30 -7.57
C TYR A 73 2.96 2.38 -7.12
N VAL A 74 3.12 2.29 -5.81
CA VAL A 74 3.65 1.09 -5.19
C VAL A 74 2.53 0.06 -5.13
N ILE A 75 2.56 -0.91 -6.03
CA ILE A 75 1.57 -1.96 -6.16
C ILE A 75 1.94 -3.10 -5.20
N MET A 76 1.15 -3.24 -4.15
CA MET A 76 1.35 -4.19 -3.06
C MET A 76 0.37 -5.35 -3.12
N ASN A 77 0.82 -6.52 -2.66
CA ASN A 77 -0.02 -7.68 -2.43
C ASN A 77 -0.03 -8.07 -0.96
N ALA A 78 -0.82 -9.08 -0.63
CA ALA A 78 -0.92 -9.62 0.71
C ALA A 78 0.45 -9.94 1.34
N GLY A 79 0.74 -9.29 2.46
CA GLY A 79 1.95 -9.51 3.25
C GLY A 79 3.14 -8.63 2.83
N ASP A 80 2.98 -7.80 1.81
CA ASP A 80 3.93 -6.74 1.54
C ASP A 80 3.81 -5.61 2.59
N GLU A 81 4.92 -4.92 2.83
CA GLU A 81 5.02 -3.74 3.67
C GLU A 81 5.96 -2.71 3.02
N ILE A 82 5.69 -1.42 3.24
CA ILE A 82 6.65 -0.35 2.97
C ILE A 82 7.12 0.20 4.32
N SER A 83 8.43 0.11 4.58
CA SER A 83 9.06 0.82 5.70
C SER A 83 9.43 2.23 5.27
N LEU A 84 8.99 3.23 6.04
CA LEU A 84 9.23 4.65 5.77
C LEU A 84 10.08 5.26 6.89
N GLU A 85 11.04 6.10 6.51
CA GLU A 85 11.85 6.88 7.46
C GLU A 85 11.67 8.38 7.23
N PHE A 86 11.64 9.14 8.32
CA PHE A 86 11.51 10.59 8.33
C PHE A 86 12.58 11.20 9.25
N ILE A 87 13.09 12.37 8.88
CA ILE A 87 14.08 13.08 9.71
C ILE A 87 13.34 13.86 10.80
N ALA A 88 13.36 13.33 12.02
CA ALA A 88 12.75 14.00 13.17
C ALA A 88 13.40 15.36 13.49
N ALA A 89 14.68 15.53 13.15
CA ALA A 89 15.43 16.78 13.36
C ALA A 89 14.95 17.94 12.48
N ASP A 90 14.19 17.66 11.41
CA ASP A 90 13.61 18.70 10.54
C ASP A 90 12.33 19.31 11.14
N LEU A 91 11.82 18.71 12.23
CA LEU A 91 10.68 19.26 12.95
C LEU A 91 11.13 20.44 13.83
N PRO A 92 10.31 21.51 13.92
CA PRO A 92 10.58 22.60 14.85
C PRO A 92 10.54 22.10 16.30
N ASP A 93 11.25 22.79 17.19
CA ASP A 93 11.17 22.55 18.62
C ASP A 93 9.71 22.64 19.10
N LEU A 94 9.34 21.78 20.05
CA LEU A 94 7.99 21.78 20.60
C LEU A 94 7.85 22.94 21.59
N PRO A 95 6.92 23.89 21.37
CA PRO A 95 6.72 24.99 22.32
C PRO A 95 6.29 24.49 23.70
N GLU A 96 6.57 25.29 24.73
CA GLU A 96 6.15 24.97 26.09
C GLU A 96 4.63 24.78 26.18
N ASN A 97 4.18 23.74 26.88
CA ASN A 97 2.77 23.35 27.04
C ASN A 97 2.07 22.84 25.76
N TRP A 98 2.80 22.58 24.68
CA TRP A 98 2.25 21.94 23.48
C TRP A 98 2.44 20.43 23.51
N ARG A 99 1.57 19.70 22.80
CA ARG A 99 1.72 18.25 22.51
C ARG A 99 1.91 18.06 21.01
N ARG A 100 2.77 17.10 20.65
CA ARG A 100 2.95 16.68 19.27
C ARG A 100 2.16 15.40 19.00
N ASP A 101 1.42 15.40 17.91
CA ASP A 101 0.75 14.25 17.32
C ASP A 101 1.25 14.03 15.90
N TYR A 102 1.04 12.82 15.38
CA TYR A 102 1.45 12.43 14.04
C TYR A 102 0.23 11.98 13.25
N LEU A 103 0.11 12.49 12.03
CA LEU A 103 -0.85 12.02 11.04
C LEU A 103 -0.07 11.40 9.89
N PHE A 104 -0.38 10.16 9.57
CA PHE A 104 0.09 9.54 8.34
C PHE A 104 -0.94 9.80 7.23
N TYR A 105 -0.52 10.54 6.21
CA TYR A 105 -1.32 10.77 5.01
C TYR A 105 -0.89 9.79 3.94
N ASN A 106 -1.84 9.00 3.44
CA ASN A 106 -1.64 8.11 2.30
C ASN A 106 -2.69 8.41 1.24
N ASP A 107 -2.23 8.51 0.00
CA ASP A 107 -3.05 8.55 -1.19
C ASP A 107 -2.93 7.19 -1.90
N GLY A 108 -4.05 6.52 -2.11
CA GLY A 108 -4.04 5.14 -2.57
C GLY A 108 -5.42 4.57 -2.82
N TRP A 109 -5.40 3.41 -3.47
CA TRP A 109 -6.59 2.63 -3.78
C TRP A 109 -6.48 1.25 -3.16
N LEU A 110 -7.63 0.70 -2.78
CA LEU A 110 -7.77 -0.69 -2.34
C LEU A 110 -8.61 -1.44 -3.37
N LYS A 111 -8.11 -2.59 -3.82
CA LYS A 111 -8.89 -3.53 -4.65
C LYS A 111 -9.05 -4.85 -3.91
N ASP A 112 -10.30 -5.30 -3.79
CA ASP A 112 -10.63 -6.57 -3.15
C ASP A 112 -10.47 -7.76 -4.12
N GLY A 113 -10.12 -8.92 -3.58
CA GLY A 113 -10.05 -10.20 -4.28
C GLY A 113 -11.34 -11.03 -4.22
N ASP A 114 -12.40 -10.47 -3.65
CA ASP A 114 -13.73 -11.09 -3.55
C ASP A 114 -14.32 -11.50 -4.91
N PHE A 115 -15.13 -12.56 -4.91
CA PHE A 115 -15.73 -13.12 -6.14
C PHE A 115 -16.69 -12.16 -6.85
N ASN A 116 -17.27 -11.23 -6.11
CA ASN A 116 -18.19 -10.22 -6.65
C ASN A 116 -17.49 -8.92 -7.06
N THR A 117 -16.16 -8.84 -6.87
CA THR A 117 -15.37 -7.66 -7.26
C THR A 117 -15.05 -7.71 -8.75
N ALA A 118 -15.41 -6.65 -9.47
CA ALA A 118 -15.04 -6.50 -10.87
C ALA A 118 -13.51 -6.61 -11.01
N HIS A 119 -13.06 -7.53 -11.87
CA HIS A 119 -11.64 -7.84 -12.05
C HIS A 119 -10.89 -8.22 -10.75
N GLY A 120 -11.55 -8.76 -9.72
CA GLY A 120 -10.93 -9.20 -8.44
C GLY A 120 -9.99 -10.41 -8.54
N GLN A 121 -9.67 -10.86 -9.75
CA GLN A 121 -8.70 -11.95 -9.99
C GLN A 121 -7.34 -11.41 -10.44
N THR A 122 -7.27 -10.15 -10.85
CA THR A 122 -6.09 -9.50 -11.40
C THR A 122 -5.88 -8.16 -10.73
N VAL A 123 -4.62 -7.71 -10.64
CA VAL A 123 -4.30 -6.36 -10.17
C VAL A 123 -4.90 -5.31 -11.10
N GLU A 124 -4.82 -5.55 -12.41
CA GLU A 124 -5.36 -4.68 -13.44
C GLU A 124 -6.90 -4.75 -13.55
N PRO A 125 -7.56 -3.68 -14.02
CA PRO A 125 -6.97 -2.39 -14.41
C PRO A 125 -6.50 -1.56 -13.20
N LEU A 126 -5.41 -0.80 -13.35
CA LEU A 126 -4.95 0.11 -12.30
C LEU A 126 -5.75 1.41 -12.35
N PRO A 127 -6.25 1.93 -11.21
CA PRO A 127 -6.95 3.22 -11.20
C PRO A 127 -5.99 4.36 -11.58
N PHE A 128 -6.51 5.56 -11.82
CA PHE A 128 -5.71 6.77 -11.98
C PHE A 128 -6.46 7.98 -11.48
N HIS A 129 -5.72 9.02 -11.07
CA HIS A 129 -6.31 10.29 -10.69
C HIS A 129 -7.01 10.95 -11.89
N GLY A 130 -8.27 11.35 -11.69
CA GLY A 130 -9.08 11.98 -12.73
C GLY A 130 -9.98 11.03 -13.52
N MET A 131 -9.92 9.71 -13.27
CA MET A 131 -10.88 8.77 -13.84
C MET A 131 -12.32 9.10 -13.41
N THR A 132 -13.27 8.94 -14.31
CA THR A 132 -14.71 9.22 -14.09
C THR A 132 -15.41 8.09 -13.34
N ALA A 133 -14.96 6.85 -13.51
CA ALA A 133 -15.47 5.67 -12.84
C ALA A 133 -14.43 4.55 -12.78
N TYR A 134 -14.62 3.58 -11.88
CA TYR A 134 -13.84 2.35 -11.85
C TYR A 134 -14.77 1.12 -11.89
N PRO A 135 -14.53 0.14 -12.77
CA PRO A 135 -13.53 0.16 -13.86
C PRO A 135 -13.82 1.25 -14.89
N TYR A 136 -12.77 1.85 -15.45
CA TYR A 136 -12.90 2.90 -16.45
C TYR A 136 -13.20 2.34 -17.84
N GLY A 137 -13.89 3.14 -18.66
CA GLY A 137 -14.21 2.81 -20.04
C GLY A 137 -13.04 3.07 -21.00
N PRO A 138 -13.16 2.67 -22.28
CA PRO A 138 -12.10 2.87 -23.28
C PRO A 138 -11.76 4.34 -23.53
N ASP A 139 -12.73 5.25 -23.32
CA ASP A 139 -12.55 6.71 -23.51
C ASP A 139 -11.95 7.42 -22.27
N ASP A 140 -11.76 6.68 -21.16
CA ASP A 140 -11.29 7.18 -19.87
C ASP A 140 -10.10 6.33 -19.41
N ALA A 141 -9.13 6.14 -20.31
CA ALA A 141 -8.02 5.23 -20.10
C ALA A 141 -6.79 5.91 -19.49
N TYR A 142 -6.02 5.13 -18.73
CA TYR A 142 -4.71 5.52 -18.24
C TYR A 142 -3.83 5.98 -19.42
N HIS A 143 -3.34 7.22 -19.38
CA HIS A 143 -2.54 7.77 -20.48
C HIS A 143 -1.16 7.10 -20.59
N GLU A 144 -1.00 6.22 -21.57
CA GLU A 144 0.27 5.55 -21.86
C GLU A 144 1.28 6.49 -22.55
N ASN A 145 1.95 7.32 -21.76
CA ASN A 145 3.06 8.15 -22.22
C ASN A 145 4.42 7.48 -21.94
N LYS A 146 5.53 8.14 -22.32
CA LYS A 146 6.88 7.61 -22.08
C LYS A 146 7.17 7.40 -20.58
N ASP A 147 6.79 8.38 -19.77
CA ASP A 147 7.00 8.37 -18.31
C ASP A 147 6.28 7.19 -17.63
N PHE A 148 5.05 6.89 -18.07
CA PHE A 148 4.31 5.70 -17.64
C PHE A 148 5.03 4.39 -18.01
N LYS A 149 5.55 4.28 -19.24
CA LYS A 149 6.30 3.09 -19.67
C LYS A 149 7.60 2.91 -18.89
N ASP A 150 8.28 4.01 -18.59
CA ASP A 150 9.50 4.01 -17.79
C ASP A 150 9.17 3.58 -16.34
N TYR A 151 8.10 4.09 -15.75
CA TYR A 151 7.58 3.64 -14.45
C TYR A 151 7.28 2.14 -14.43
N MET A 152 6.45 1.66 -15.37
CA MET A 152 6.03 0.26 -15.43
C MET A 152 7.22 -0.67 -15.61
N SER A 153 8.14 -0.36 -16.52
CA SER A 153 9.31 -1.20 -16.79
C SER A 153 10.36 -1.18 -15.67
N THR A 154 10.49 -0.04 -14.97
CA THR A 154 11.43 0.11 -13.86
C THR A 154 10.91 -0.57 -12.60
N TYR A 155 9.68 -0.28 -12.20
CA TYR A 155 9.13 -0.67 -10.90
C TYR A 155 8.29 -1.93 -10.96
N ASN A 156 7.43 -2.11 -11.96
CA ASN A 156 6.48 -3.20 -11.98
C ASN A 156 7.06 -4.40 -12.72
N THR A 157 7.85 -5.21 -12.00
CA THR A 157 8.54 -6.38 -12.56
C THR A 157 8.30 -7.67 -11.77
N ARG A 158 7.62 -7.61 -10.62
CA ARG A 158 7.32 -8.78 -9.78
C ARG A 158 6.06 -9.48 -10.28
N GLN A 159 6.22 -10.63 -10.92
CA GLN A 159 5.12 -11.41 -11.49
C GLN A 159 4.43 -12.28 -10.44
N ILE A 160 3.14 -12.01 -10.18
CA ILE A 160 2.32 -12.77 -9.25
C ILE A 160 1.38 -13.72 -9.99
N LYS A 161 1.39 -14.99 -9.58
CA LYS A 161 0.61 -16.09 -10.16
C LYS A 161 -0.06 -16.90 -9.07
N THR A 162 -1.11 -17.65 -9.41
CA THR A 162 -1.86 -18.48 -8.45
C THR A 162 -1.22 -19.82 -8.13
N GLU A 163 -0.08 -20.17 -8.73
CA GLU A 163 0.52 -21.50 -8.57
C GLU A 163 0.99 -21.77 -7.14
N THR A 164 1.58 -20.79 -6.46
CA THR A 164 1.98 -20.90 -5.05
C THR A 164 0.77 -21.20 -4.16
N PHE A 165 -0.36 -20.53 -4.41
CA PHE A 165 -1.61 -20.79 -3.70
C PHE A 165 -2.20 -22.18 -3.98
N LYS A 166 -2.22 -22.62 -5.24
CA LYS A 166 -2.66 -23.98 -5.59
C LYS A 166 -1.79 -25.05 -4.93
N GLN A 167 -0.47 -24.83 -4.86
CA GLN A 167 0.45 -25.74 -4.20
C GLN A 167 0.22 -25.78 -2.68
N PHE A 168 0.03 -24.62 -2.06
CA PHE A 168 -0.30 -24.51 -0.64
C PHE A 168 -1.56 -25.33 -0.28
N LEU A 169 -2.65 -25.16 -1.03
CA LEU A 169 -3.88 -25.93 -0.80
C LEU A 169 -3.64 -27.44 -0.87
N ARG A 170 -2.91 -27.91 -1.88
CA ARG A 170 -2.60 -29.35 -2.06
C ARG A 170 -1.78 -29.94 -0.91
N GLN A 171 -0.92 -29.13 -0.28
CA GLN A 171 -0.12 -29.57 0.87
C GLN A 171 -0.97 -29.62 2.15
N THR A 172 -1.90 -28.69 2.33
CA THR A 172 -2.80 -28.65 3.50
C THR A 172 -3.95 -29.66 3.45
N SER A 173 -4.28 -30.21 2.27
CA SER A 173 -5.34 -31.22 2.11
C SER A 173 -4.88 -32.66 2.36
N LYS A 174 -3.62 -32.88 2.75
CA LYS A 174 -3.07 -34.18 3.16
C LYS A 174 -3.00 -34.26 4.68
#